data_AF-A0A3D3NHZ2-F1
#
_entry.id   AF-A0A3D3NHZ2-F1
#
_cell.length_a   1.000
_cell.length_b   1.000
_cell.length_c   1.000
_cell.angle_alpha   90.00
_cell.angle_beta   90.00
_cell.angle_gamma   90.00
#
_symmetry.space_group_name_H-M   'P 1'
#
loop_
_entity.id
_entity.type
_entity.pdbx_description
1 polymer ?
#
loop_
_entity_poly.entity_id
_entity_poly.type
_entity_poly.pdbx_seq_one_letter_code
_entity_poly.pdbx_strand_id
1 'polypeptide(L)'
;MPSNDDYDTPWKDALTRYFPEFMAFYFPRAHAEIDWQQPHVFLDQELAQVVQDAQLGKRLVDCLVQIATRDGGEQWVYIHVEVQGQEDADFPERLFTYNYRLYDRYRRPVASLAVLADDRENWKPTRFSYHLFGCDVGIRFPVVT
;
A
#
# COMPACT_ATOMS: atom_id res chain seq x y z
N MET A 1 10.07 -31.43 -7.28
CA MET A 1 8.97 -30.47 -7.48
C MET A 1 9.57 -29.10 -7.22
N PRO A 2 9.63 -28.19 -8.20
CA PRO A 2 10.13 -26.86 -7.91
C PRO A 2 9.21 -26.21 -6.87
N SER A 3 9.83 -25.60 -5.86
CA SER A 3 9.18 -24.86 -4.78
C SER A 3 8.39 -23.68 -5.35
N ASN A 4 7.36 -23.26 -4.63
CA ASN A 4 6.44 -22.18 -4.98
C ASN A 4 7.10 -20.77 -4.95
N ASP A 5 8.42 -20.70 -5.07
CA ASP A 5 9.28 -19.52 -4.84
C ASP A 5 9.75 -18.83 -6.13
N ASP A 6 9.26 -19.24 -7.30
CA ASP A 6 9.71 -18.70 -8.61
C ASP A 6 8.69 -17.80 -9.31
N TYR A 7 7.67 -17.31 -8.59
CA TYR A 7 6.74 -16.31 -9.11
C TYR A 7 7.20 -14.90 -8.74
N ASP A 8 8.13 -14.33 -9.53
CA ASP A 8 8.09 -12.90 -9.80
C ASP A 8 6.81 -12.61 -10.58
N THR A 9 5.73 -12.29 -9.87
CA THR A 9 4.52 -11.78 -10.52
C THR A 9 4.88 -10.45 -11.21
N PRO A 10 4.37 -10.15 -12.42
CA PRO A 10 4.66 -8.91 -13.14
C PRO A 10 4.44 -7.63 -12.30
N TRP A 11 3.52 -7.70 -11.35
CA TRP A 11 3.25 -6.66 -10.37
C TRP A 11 4.44 -6.35 -9.47
N LYS A 12 5.18 -7.37 -9.04
CA LYS A 12 6.33 -7.19 -8.15
C LYS A 12 7.46 -6.50 -8.88
N ASP A 13 7.73 -6.88 -10.12
CA ASP A 13 8.69 -6.21 -10.99
C ASP A 13 8.28 -4.76 -11.28
N ALA A 14 7.03 -4.54 -11.67
CA ALA A 14 6.51 -3.19 -11.93
C ALA A 14 6.70 -2.28 -10.71
N LEU A 15 6.45 -2.80 -9.53
CA LEU A 15 6.45 -2.02 -8.31
C LEU A 15 7.85 -1.84 -7.69
N THR A 16 8.73 -2.83 -7.78
CA THR A 16 10.07 -2.78 -7.16
C THR A 16 11.15 -2.24 -8.10
N ARG A 17 11.05 -2.53 -9.41
CA ARG A 17 12.03 -2.11 -10.41
C ARG A 17 11.68 -0.80 -11.09
N TYR A 18 10.40 -0.47 -11.19
CA TYR A 18 9.88 0.70 -11.90
C TYR A 18 8.95 1.53 -10.99
N PHE A 19 9.31 1.70 -9.72
CA PHE A 19 8.46 2.38 -8.74
C PHE A 19 8.06 3.81 -9.15
N PRO A 20 8.96 4.68 -9.65
CA PRO A 20 8.56 6.00 -10.13
C PRO A 20 7.55 5.94 -11.27
N GLU A 21 7.77 5.06 -12.26
CA GLU A 21 6.87 4.89 -13.40
C GLU A 21 5.52 4.29 -12.99
N PHE A 22 5.54 3.31 -12.08
CA PHE A 22 4.35 2.73 -11.47
C PHE A 22 3.51 3.81 -10.78
N MET A 23 4.14 4.64 -9.95
CA MET A 23 3.48 5.74 -9.27
C MET A 23 2.97 6.80 -10.25
N ALA A 24 3.73 7.12 -11.30
CA ALA A 24 3.31 8.06 -12.34
C ALA A 24 2.07 7.56 -13.09
N PHE A 25 2.00 6.26 -13.38
CA PHE A 25 0.92 5.64 -14.14
C PHE A 25 -0.35 5.48 -13.29
N TYR A 26 -0.23 4.86 -12.12
CA TYR A 26 -1.37 4.50 -11.27
C TYR A 26 -1.80 5.61 -10.31
N PHE A 27 -0.84 6.38 -9.77
CA PHE A 27 -1.11 7.37 -8.73
C PHE A 27 -0.49 8.73 -9.06
N PRO A 28 -0.84 9.37 -10.21
CA PRO A 28 -0.17 10.56 -10.71
C PRO A 28 -0.19 11.74 -9.72
N ARG A 29 -1.22 11.83 -8.87
CA ARG A 29 -1.30 12.84 -7.79
C ARG A 29 -0.22 12.61 -6.73
N ALA A 30 -0.13 11.40 -6.18
CA ALA A 30 0.90 11.06 -5.21
C ALA A 30 2.31 11.19 -5.82
N HIS A 31 2.48 10.75 -7.07
CA HIS A 31 3.75 10.93 -7.79
C HIS A 31 4.21 12.39 -7.87
N ALA A 32 3.28 13.34 -8.04
CA ALA A 32 3.62 14.77 -8.13
C ALA A 32 4.12 15.36 -6.80
N GLU A 33 3.80 14.72 -5.67
CA GLU A 33 4.17 15.16 -4.32
C GLU A 33 5.51 14.57 -3.85
N ILE A 34 5.97 13.48 -4.49
CA ILE A 34 7.23 12.80 -4.18
C ILE A 34 8.43 13.55 -4.80
N ASP A 35 9.49 13.70 -4.02
CA ASP A 35 10.78 14.18 -4.50
C ASP A 35 11.62 13.03 -5.07
N TRP A 36 11.49 12.82 -6.38
CA TRP A 36 12.23 11.81 -7.13
C TRP A 36 13.74 12.09 -7.28
N GLN A 37 14.23 13.25 -6.84
CA GLN A 37 15.69 13.50 -6.78
C GLN A 37 16.32 12.81 -5.57
N GLN A 38 15.52 12.48 -4.55
CA GLN A 38 15.95 11.73 -3.38
C GLN A 38 15.77 10.22 -3.61
N PRO A 39 16.63 9.37 -3.01
CA PRO A 39 16.44 7.93 -3.07
C PRO A 39 15.15 7.53 -2.34
N HIS A 40 14.46 6.50 -2.82
CA HIS A 40 13.39 5.81 -2.08
C HIS A 40 13.91 4.48 -1.56
N VAL A 41 13.41 4.05 -0.39
CA VAL A 41 13.89 2.83 0.28
C VAL A 41 12.73 1.88 0.51
N PHE A 42 12.85 0.65 0.00
CA PHE A 42 11.91 -0.43 0.26
C PHE A 42 12.16 -1.05 1.64
N LEU A 43 11.08 -1.25 2.40
CA LEU A 43 11.08 -1.69 3.79
C LEU A 43 10.30 -3.00 3.94
N ASP A 44 10.63 -3.99 3.11
CA ASP A 44 9.90 -5.27 3.02
C ASP A 44 9.98 -6.06 4.33
N GLN A 45 11.12 -6.01 5.04
CA GLN A 45 11.32 -6.70 6.31
C GLN A 45 10.46 -6.09 7.41
N GLU A 46 10.35 -4.77 7.43
CA GLU A 46 9.55 -4.05 8.39
C GLU A 46 8.06 -4.22 8.13
N LEU A 47 7.67 -4.22 6.85
CA LEU A 47 6.30 -4.58 6.47
C LEU A 47 5.97 -6.01 6.91
N ALA A 48 6.87 -6.97 6.69
CA ALA A 48 6.69 -8.36 7.14
C ALA A 48 6.45 -8.46 8.66
N GLN A 49 7.09 -7.62 9.47
CA GLN A 49 6.85 -7.55 10.92
C GLN A 49 5.48 -6.97 11.28
N VAL A 50 4.90 -6.12 10.42
CA VAL A 50 3.58 -5.52 10.62
C VAL A 50 2.45 -6.47 10.22
N VAL A 51 2.67 -7.30 9.18
CA VAL A 51 1.63 -8.12 8.56
C VAL A 51 1.57 -9.58 9.07
N GLN A 52 2.24 -9.90 10.19
CA GLN A 52 2.42 -11.29 10.65
C GLN A 52 1.13 -12.12 10.86
N ASP A 53 -0.01 -11.48 11.08
CA ASP A 53 -1.29 -12.16 11.33
C ASP A 53 -2.23 -12.21 10.12
N ALA A 54 -1.82 -11.66 8.97
CA ALA A 54 -2.73 -11.49 7.83
C ALA A 54 -2.76 -12.71 6.90
N GLN A 55 -3.96 -13.11 6.48
CA GLN A 55 -4.13 -14.17 5.49
C GLN A 55 -3.56 -13.74 4.14
N LEU A 56 -2.41 -14.32 3.77
CA LEU A 56 -1.65 -13.98 2.54
C LEU A 56 -2.31 -14.43 1.21
N GLY A 57 -3.44 -15.14 1.23
CA GLY A 57 -3.88 -15.95 0.09
C GLY A 57 -4.41 -15.20 -1.15
N LYS A 58 -4.84 -13.94 -1.04
CA LYS A 58 -5.48 -13.20 -2.15
C LYS A 58 -4.67 -12.00 -2.66
N ARG A 59 -3.57 -11.67 -1.98
CA ARG A 59 -2.73 -10.50 -2.23
C ARG A 59 -1.64 -10.86 -3.23
N LEU A 60 -1.46 -10.04 -4.26
CA LEU A 60 -0.43 -10.27 -5.28
C LEU A 60 0.91 -9.68 -4.85
N VAL A 61 0.90 -8.43 -4.38
CA VAL A 61 2.10 -7.71 -3.94
C VAL A 61 1.73 -6.81 -2.77
N ASP A 62 2.66 -6.67 -1.84
CA ASP A 62 2.59 -5.67 -0.77
C ASP A 62 3.95 -5.03 -0.60
N CYS A 63 4.00 -3.71 -0.53
CA CYS A 63 5.26 -3.00 -0.28
C CYS A 63 5.09 -1.83 0.66
N LEU A 64 6.20 -1.51 1.33
CA LEU A 64 6.36 -0.31 2.12
C LEU A 64 7.57 0.44 1.58
N VAL A 65 7.37 1.70 1.20
CA VAL A 65 8.43 2.54 0.63
C VAL A 65 8.56 3.81 1.44
N GLN A 66 9.77 4.08 1.92
CA GLN A 66 10.14 5.36 2.49
C GLN A 66 10.52 6.32 1.37
N ILE A 67 9.90 7.51 1.34
CA ILE A 67 10.11 8.53 0.30
C ILE A 67 10.28 9.91 0.92
N ALA A 68 10.91 10.83 0.18
CA ALA A 68 10.95 12.25 0.52
C ALA A 68 9.85 13.01 -0.24
N THR A 69 9.28 14.04 0.37
CA THR A 69 8.24 14.90 -0.23
C THR A 69 8.81 16.24 -0.69
N ARG A 70 8.28 16.82 -1.77
CA ARG A 70 8.76 18.10 -2.34
C ARG A 70 8.57 19.31 -1.43
N ASP A 71 7.60 19.29 -0.51
CA ASP A 71 7.21 20.45 0.30
C ASP A 71 8.13 20.73 1.51
N GLY A 72 9.27 20.02 1.62
CA GLY A 72 10.37 20.39 2.53
C GLY A 72 10.10 20.23 4.04
N GLY A 73 8.96 19.66 4.43
CA GLY A 73 8.67 19.21 5.79
C GLY A 73 9.42 17.93 6.18
N GLU A 74 9.08 17.34 7.34
CA GLU A 74 9.72 16.12 7.89
C GLU A 74 10.22 15.16 6.80
N GLN A 75 11.54 14.92 6.79
CA GLN A 75 12.29 14.55 5.57
C GLN A 75 11.89 13.23 4.89
N TRP A 76 11.09 12.39 5.55
CA TRP A 76 10.71 11.07 5.04
C TRP A 76 9.31 10.65 5.52
N VAL A 77 8.43 10.26 4.59
CA VAL A 77 7.12 9.64 4.86
C VAL A 77 7.07 8.24 4.25
N TYR A 78 6.00 7.50 4.52
CA TYR A 78 5.85 6.13 4.04
C TYR A 78 4.67 6.00 3.08
N ILE A 79 4.88 5.21 2.03
CA ILE A 79 3.84 4.75 1.11
C ILE A 79 3.72 3.25 1.28
N HIS A 80 2.52 2.80 1.63
CA HIS A 80 2.12 1.41 1.62
C HIS A 80 1.32 1.15 0.33
N VAL A 81 1.74 0.20 -0.50
CA VAL A 81 1.01 -0.17 -1.72
C VAL A 81 0.62 -1.64 -1.64
N GLU A 82 -0.69 -1.91 -1.74
CA GLU A 82 -1.22 -3.27 -1.84
C GLU A 82 -1.81 -3.51 -3.24
N VAL A 83 -1.31 -4.54 -3.93
CA VAL A 83 -1.88 -5.03 -5.19
C VAL A 83 -2.68 -6.29 -4.90
N GLN A 84 -3.95 -6.27 -5.27
CA GLN A 84 -4.93 -7.29 -4.87
C GLN A 84 -5.61 -7.87 -6.12
N GLY A 85 -5.48 -9.18 -6.34
CA GLY A 85 -5.93 -9.83 -7.58
C GLY A 85 -7.33 -10.44 -7.51
N GLN A 86 -7.95 -10.45 -6.33
CA GLN A 86 -9.26 -11.07 -6.11
C GLN A 86 -10.05 -10.27 -5.08
N GLU A 87 -11.38 -10.33 -5.21
CA GLU A 87 -12.30 -9.73 -4.25
C GLU A 87 -12.06 -10.27 -2.83
N ASP A 88 -11.99 -9.33 -1.89
CA ASP A 88 -11.79 -9.63 -0.49
C ASP A 88 -12.56 -8.67 0.41
N ALA A 89 -13.54 -9.20 1.14
CA ALA A 89 -14.42 -8.39 1.99
C ALA A 89 -13.64 -7.70 3.12
N ASP A 90 -12.56 -8.32 3.60
CA ASP A 90 -11.73 -7.83 4.70
C ASP A 90 -10.61 -6.89 4.22
N PHE A 91 -10.48 -6.68 2.90
CA PHE A 91 -9.43 -5.82 2.32
C PHE A 91 -9.40 -4.39 2.90
N PRO A 92 -10.53 -3.68 3.03
CA PRO A 92 -10.49 -2.29 3.52
C PRO A 92 -10.07 -2.22 4.99
N GLU A 93 -10.50 -3.20 5.79
CA GLU A 93 -10.12 -3.32 7.20
C GLU A 93 -8.64 -3.69 7.37
N ARG A 94 -8.12 -4.55 6.48
CA ARG A 94 -6.70 -4.90 6.43
C ARG A 94 -5.84 -3.68 6.11
N LEU A 95 -6.21 -2.89 5.09
CA LEU A 95 -5.51 -1.63 4.77
C LEU A 95 -5.52 -0.66 5.96
N PHE A 96 -6.66 -0.51 6.63
CA PHE A 96 -6.77 0.28 7.84
C PHE A 96 -5.82 -0.21 8.95
N THR A 97 -5.82 -1.51 9.20
CA THR A 97 -4.98 -2.15 10.24
C THR A 97 -3.50 -1.95 9.95
N TYR A 98 -3.06 -2.12 8.70
CA TYR A 98 -1.67 -1.91 8.30
C TYR A 98 -1.27 -0.45 8.44
N ASN A 99 -2.09 0.46 7.93
CA ASN A 99 -1.84 1.90 8.04
C ASN A 99 -1.65 2.31 9.51
N TYR A 100 -2.55 1.87 10.39
CA TYR A 100 -2.46 2.14 11.82
C TYR A 100 -1.20 1.54 12.45
N ARG A 101 -0.87 0.26 12.18
CA ARG A 101 0.33 -0.40 12.73
C ARG A 101 1.62 0.28 12.25
N LEU A 102 1.68 0.69 10.99
CA LEU A 102 2.81 1.45 10.42
C LEU A 102 2.93 2.83 11.08
N TYR A 103 1.83 3.55 11.19
CA TYR A 103 1.79 4.84 11.87
C TYR A 103 2.22 4.71 13.34
N ASP A 104 1.72 3.71 14.07
CA ASP A 104 2.08 3.48 15.46
C ASP A 104 3.57 3.17 15.65
N ARG A 105 4.14 2.36 14.75
CA ARG A 105 5.56 1.98 14.74
C ARG A 105 6.50 3.15 14.44
N TYR A 106 6.19 3.95 13.41
CA TYR A 106 7.12 4.98 12.93
C TYR A 106 6.80 6.39 13.41
N ARG A 107 5.56 6.63 13.87
CA ARG A 107 5.05 7.95 14.25
C ARG A 107 5.22 9.00 13.16
N ARG A 108 5.03 8.57 11.91
CA ARG A 108 5.06 9.39 10.69
C ARG A 108 3.80 9.16 9.86
N PRO A 109 3.37 10.13 9.03
CA PRO A 109 2.30 9.90 8.07
C PRO A 109 2.59 8.70 7.14
N VAL A 110 1.55 7.89 6.91
CA VAL A 110 1.58 6.75 6.00
C VAL A 110 0.44 6.91 5.00
N ALA A 111 0.76 6.92 3.71
CA ALA A 111 -0.24 6.85 2.64
C ALA A 111 -0.43 5.39 2.24
N SER A 112 -1.66 4.85 2.39
CA SER A 112 -2.02 3.54 1.85
C SER A 112 -2.67 3.70 0.48
N LEU A 113 -2.15 2.98 -0.51
CA LEU A 113 -2.57 3.00 -1.92
C LEU A 113 -2.90 1.58 -2.35
N ALA A 114 -3.90 1.43 -3.23
CA ALA A 114 -4.35 0.12 -3.66
C ALA A 114 -4.54 0.02 -5.17
N VAL A 115 -4.06 -1.09 -5.74
CA VAL A 115 -4.32 -1.49 -7.12
C VAL A 115 -5.12 -2.78 -7.10
N LEU A 116 -6.31 -2.76 -7.72
CA LEU A 116 -7.14 -3.96 -7.86
C LEU A 116 -6.95 -4.53 -9.25
N ALA A 117 -6.47 -5.77 -9.31
CA ALA A 117 -6.21 -6.50 -10.54
C ALA A 117 -7.23 -7.63 -10.75
N ASP A 118 -8.44 -7.47 -10.20
CA ASP A 118 -9.52 -8.42 -10.33
C ASP A 118 -10.42 -8.12 -11.54
N ASP A 119 -11.16 -9.12 -12.01
CA ASP A 119 -12.00 -9.02 -13.20
C ASP A 119 -13.37 -8.34 -12.95
N ARG A 120 -13.66 -7.83 -11.74
CA ARG A 120 -14.99 -7.31 -11.37
C ARG A 120 -15.02 -5.79 -11.33
N GLU A 121 -15.71 -5.20 -12.30
CA GLU A 121 -15.85 -3.74 -12.41
C GLU A 121 -16.46 -3.03 -11.18
N ASN A 122 -17.25 -3.74 -10.36
CA ASN A 122 -18.02 -3.16 -9.27
C ASN A 122 -17.33 -3.19 -7.90
N TRP A 123 -16.23 -3.94 -7.76
CA TRP A 123 -15.53 -4.02 -6.47
C TRP A 123 -14.44 -2.94 -6.41
N LYS A 124 -14.76 -1.80 -5.78
CA LYS A 124 -13.86 -0.63 -5.66
C LYS A 124 -13.93 -0.02 -4.26
N PRO A 125 -13.53 -0.77 -3.21
CA PRO A 125 -13.55 -0.23 -1.86
C PRO A 125 -12.58 0.95 -1.73
N THR A 126 -13.04 2.09 -1.24
CA THR A 126 -12.22 3.31 -1.06
C THR A 126 -12.11 3.77 0.39
N ARG A 127 -12.74 3.04 1.31
CA ARG A 127 -12.78 3.38 2.74
C ARG A 127 -13.06 2.18 3.62
N PHE A 128 -12.59 2.27 4.86
CA PHE A 128 -13.06 1.49 6.00
C PHE A 128 -13.41 2.46 7.13
N SER A 129 -14.52 2.23 7.82
CA SER A 129 -14.90 3.06 8.95
C SER A 129 -15.94 2.39 9.84
N TYR A 130 -15.92 2.71 11.13
CA TYR A 130 -16.96 2.35 12.07
C TYR A 130 -17.30 3.53 13.00
N HIS A 131 -18.47 3.45 13.61
CA HIS A 131 -18.95 4.40 14.61
C HIS A 131 -19.38 3.64 15.86
N LEU A 132 -18.86 4.04 17.02
CA LEU A 132 -19.23 3.42 18.30
C LEU A 132 -19.26 4.46 19.42
N PHE A 133 -20.39 4.55 20.14
CA PHE A 133 -20.58 5.47 21.27
C PHE A 133 -20.20 6.94 20.99
N GLY A 134 -20.44 7.44 19.78
CA GLY A 134 -20.07 8.81 19.41
C GLY A 134 -18.62 8.98 18.91
N CYS A 135 -17.87 7.88 18.74
CA CYS A 135 -16.51 7.88 18.21
C CYS A 135 -16.52 7.38 16.76
N ASP A 136 -15.95 8.18 15.85
CA ASP A 136 -15.73 7.82 14.45
C ASP A 136 -14.26 7.43 14.23
N VAL A 137 -14.05 6.26 13.61
CA VAL A 137 -12.71 5.77 13.26
C VAL A 137 -12.74 5.27 11.82
N GLY A 138 -11.67 5.51 11.06
CA GLY A 138 -11.55 4.96 9.72
C GLY A 138 -10.40 5.54 8.91
N ILE A 139 -10.34 5.09 7.66
CA ILE A 139 -9.38 5.54 6.64
C ILE A 139 -10.11 5.69 5.30
N ARG A 140 -9.61 6.60 4.46
CA ARG A 140 -9.92 6.68 3.04
C ARG A 140 -8.62 6.55 2.27
N PHE A 141 -8.64 5.80 1.19
CA PHE A 141 -7.44 5.50 0.42
C PHE A 141 -7.72 5.55 -1.09
N PRO A 142 -6.76 6.00 -1.92
CA PRO A 142 -6.85 5.91 -3.37
C PRO A 142 -6.85 4.45 -3.85
N VAL A 143 -7.72 4.17 -4.80
CA VAL A 143 -7.81 2.88 -5.48
C VAL A 143 -7.82 3.07 -6.98
N VAL A 144 -7.10 2.22 -7.70
CA VAL A 144 -7.11 2.12 -9.16
C VAL A 144 -7.30 0.66 -9.59
N THR A 145 -7.76 0.47 -10.83
CA THR A 145 -8.02 -0.82 -11.47
C THR A 145 -7.34 -0.88 -12.82
#